data_AF-A0A821GF32-F1
#
_entry.id   AF-A0A821GF32-F1
#
_cell.length_a   1.000
_cell.length_b   1.000
_cell.length_c   1.000
_cell.angle_alpha   90.00
_cell.angle_beta   90.00
_cell.angle_gamma   90.00
#
_symmetry.space_group_name_H-M   'P 1'
#
loop_
_entity.id
_entity.type
_entity.pdbx_description
1 polymer ?
#
loop_
_entity_poly.entity_id
_entity_poly.type
_entity_poly.pdbx_seq_one_letter_code
_entity_poly.pdbx_strand_id
1 'polypeptide(L)'
;LKLSKDFYDKQKDRFNISKVPDIYDSIKYDLLHNKNALQFSCAEDLYVCSKALADIVVPQEYGMTVDEKLSIARGIITPLLRKIQADLQCNLTGVLTHDEHVNKLDPRYLNQDDVDLTSYSKGIQTPGRHVRTRLYFTSESHVHSLLTVIRYGGLLDASDDEQWKRSMEYLDTVSELNYLTQIVIMLYEDSSEEENSERRFHVELHCSPGAYGCFDVLPEADSVTSNTNRTVLPKSNRQAAHSPP
;
A
#
# COMPACT_ATOMS: atom_id res chain seq x y z
N LEU A 1 18.04 -27.88 -1.69
CA LEU A 1 18.63 -28.61 -0.53
C LEU A 1 19.15 -27.72 0.63
N LYS A 2 19.04 -26.37 0.54
CA LYS A 2 19.27 -25.46 1.69
C LYS A 2 18.00 -25.31 2.54
N LEU A 3 16.88 -24.96 1.88
CA LEU A 3 15.56 -24.85 2.52
C LEU A 3 15.14 -26.10 3.31
N SER A 4 15.41 -27.30 2.78
CA SER A 4 15.11 -28.55 3.47
C SER A 4 15.89 -28.76 4.77
N LYS A 5 17.11 -28.21 4.86
CA LYS A 5 17.94 -28.27 6.08
C LYS A 5 17.54 -27.20 7.08
N ASP A 6 17.05 -26.06 6.59
CA ASP A 6 16.62 -24.93 7.43
C ASP A 6 15.21 -25.15 8.00
N PHE A 7 14.36 -25.91 7.30
CA PHE A 7 12.98 -26.20 7.72
C PHE A 7 12.90 -27.29 8.78
N TYR A 8 13.77 -28.30 8.75
CA TYR A 8 13.74 -29.40 9.70
C TYR A 8 15.06 -29.54 10.45
N ASP A 9 15.01 -29.24 11.75
CA ASP A 9 16.14 -29.40 12.65
C ASP A 9 16.23 -30.86 13.11
N LYS A 10 17.19 -31.59 12.52
CA LYS A 10 17.45 -33.00 12.85
C LYS A 10 17.93 -33.23 14.28
N GLN A 11 18.55 -32.24 14.92
CA GLN A 11 19.07 -32.38 16.28
C GLN A 11 17.95 -32.23 17.31
N LYS A 12 16.99 -31.34 17.03
CA LYS A 12 15.83 -31.09 17.92
C LYS A 12 14.59 -31.89 17.55
N ASP A 13 14.61 -32.61 16.42
CA ASP A 13 13.47 -33.32 15.83
C ASP A 13 12.23 -32.43 15.68
N ARG A 14 12.43 -31.19 15.18
CA ARG A 14 11.37 -30.18 15.09
C ARG A 14 11.42 -29.39 13.78
N PHE A 15 10.24 -29.01 13.33
CA PHE A 15 10.07 -28.11 12.18
C PHE A 15 10.18 -26.64 12.59
N ASN A 16 10.84 -25.85 11.76
CA ASN A 16 10.97 -24.41 11.88
C ASN A 16 9.89 -23.71 11.04
N ILE A 17 8.80 -23.32 11.70
CA ILE A 17 7.63 -22.72 11.05
C ILE A 17 7.96 -21.36 10.42
N SER A 18 8.99 -20.66 10.90
CA SER A 18 9.46 -19.39 10.30
C SER A 18 10.04 -19.55 8.89
N LYS A 19 10.11 -20.77 8.35
CA LYS A 19 10.48 -21.06 6.96
C LYS A 19 9.30 -21.34 6.05
N VAL A 20 8.07 -21.36 6.58
CA VAL A 20 6.86 -21.55 5.78
C VAL A 20 6.71 -20.45 4.72
N PRO A 21 6.87 -19.14 5.01
CA PRO A 21 6.80 -18.09 3.98
C PRO A 21 7.85 -18.29 2.89
N ASP A 22 9.11 -18.54 3.28
CA ASP A 22 10.21 -18.80 2.35
C ASP A 22 9.90 -20.00 1.41
N ILE A 23 9.30 -21.08 1.94
CA ILE A 23 8.90 -22.27 1.16
C ILE A 23 7.78 -21.91 0.19
N TYR A 24 6.75 -21.22 0.69
CA TYR A 24 5.60 -20.81 -0.10
C TYR A 24 6.02 -19.90 -1.26
N ASP A 25 6.80 -18.85 -0.99
CA ASP A 25 7.28 -17.91 -2.02
C ASP A 25 8.13 -18.62 -3.07
N SER A 26 9.01 -19.52 -2.63
CA SER A 26 9.87 -20.28 -3.55
C SER A 26 9.05 -21.15 -4.49
N ILE A 27 8.10 -21.93 -3.97
CA ILE A 27 7.28 -22.83 -4.82
C ILE A 27 6.29 -22.05 -5.68
N LYS A 28 5.70 -20.96 -5.16
CA LYS A 28 4.84 -20.06 -5.94
C LYS A 28 5.61 -19.45 -7.10
N TYR A 29 6.80 -18.92 -6.86
CA TYR A 29 7.65 -18.35 -7.90
C TYR A 29 7.98 -19.38 -8.99
N ASP A 30 8.42 -20.58 -8.59
CA ASP A 30 8.80 -21.64 -9.51
C ASP A 30 7.61 -22.14 -10.35
N LEU A 31 6.43 -22.26 -9.76
CA LEU A 31 5.21 -22.65 -10.49
C LEU A 31 4.75 -21.57 -11.47
N LEU A 32 4.94 -20.29 -11.16
CA LEU A 32 4.53 -19.19 -12.03
C LEU A 32 5.51 -18.96 -13.19
N HIS A 33 6.81 -19.01 -12.93
CA HIS A 33 7.83 -18.57 -13.90
C HIS A 33 8.66 -19.73 -14.48
N ASN A 34 8.83 -20.82 -13.71
CA ASN A 34 9.76 -21.90 -14.04
C ASN A 34 9.05 -23.25 -14.27
N LYS A 35 7.73 -23.27 -14.47
CA LYS A 35 6.93 -24.51 -14.56
C LYS A 35 7.52 -25.55 -15.50
N ASN A 36 8.03 -25.13 -16.66
CA ASN A 36 8.60 -26.01 -17.67
C ASN A 36 9.95 -26.63 -17.25
N ALA A 37 10.71 -25.94 -16.40
CA ALA A 37 11.98 -26.42 -15.86
C ALA A 37 11.80 -27.17 -14.53
N LEU A 38 10.64 -27.02 -13.88
CA LEU A 38 10.31 -27.63 -12.61
C LEU A 38 10.02 -29.13 -12.79
N GLN A 39 11.06 -29.95 -12.74
CA GLN A 39 10.96 -31.42 -12.82
C GLN A 39 10.54 -32.03 -11.48
N PHE A 40 9.57 -31.43 -10.80
CA PHE A 40 9.08 -31.88 -9.50
C PHE A 40 7.58 -32.18 -9.57
N SER A 41 7.24 -33.47 -9.57
CA SER A 41 5.86 -33.95 -9.75
C SER A 41 4.90 -33.54 -8.64
N CYS A 42 5.41 -33.33 -7.42
CA CYS A 42 4.60 -32.93 -6.26
C CYS A 42 4.62 -31.41 -6.02
N ALA A 43 5.00 -30.60 -7.02
CA ALA A 43 5.10 -29.16 -6.88
C ALA A 43 3.76 -28.50 -6.54
N GLU A 44 2.68 -28.95 -7.18
CA GLU A 44 1.33 -28.44 -6.94
C GLU A 44 0.84 -28.82 -5.53
N ASP A 45 1.07 -30.06 -5.09
CA ASP A 45 0.74 -30.48 -3.71
C ASP A 45 1.52 -29.67 -2.66
N LEU A 46 2.82 -29.43 -2.92
CA LEU A 46 3.66 -28.61 -2.04
C LEU A 46 3.16 -27.17 -1.98
N TYR A 47 2.72 -26.59 -3.11
CA TYR A 47 2.11 -25.26 -3.14
C TYR A 47 0.82 -25.22 -2.32
N VAL A 48 -0.09 -26.17 -2.52
CA VAL A 48 -1.36 -26.21 -1.76
C VAL A 48 -1.10 -26.32 -0.25
N CYS A 49 -0.19 -27.20 0.16
CA CYS A 49 0.15 -27.38 1.58
C CYS A 49 0.85 -26.16 2.17
N SER A 50 1.84 -25.61 1.47
CA SER A 50 2.59 -24.44 1.94
C SER A 50 1.72 -23.19 1.97
N LYS A 51 0.81 -23.01 1.01
CA LYS A 51 -0.16 -21.92 0.98
C LYS A 51 -1.08 -21.96 2.20
N ALA A 52 -1.67 -23.11 2.49
CA ALA A 52 -2.56 -23.26 3.64
C ALA A 52 -1.87 -22.90 4.98
N LEU A 53 -0.57 -23.18 5.09
CA LEU A 53 0.24 -22.76 6.24
C LEU A 53 0.60 -21.27 6.19
N ALA A 54 1.00 -20.75 5.01
CA ALA A 54 1.40 -19.37 4.82
C ALA A 54 0.25 -18.38 5.08
N ASP A 55 -0.97 -18.71 4.65
CA ASP A 55 -2.16 -17.88 4.89
C ASP A 55 -2.43 -17.68 6.39
N ILE A 56 -1.91 -18.56 7.26
CA ILE A 56 -1.99 -18.44 8.72
C ILE A 56 -0.75 -17.72 9.27
N VAL A 57 0.44 -18.09 8.80
CA VAL A 57 1.72 -17.63 9.38
C VAL A 57 2.09 -16.22 8.93
N VAL A 58 1.98 -15.90 7.65
CA VAL A 58 2.42 -14.61 7.07
C VAL A 58 1.70 -13.42 7.71
N PRO A 59 0.35 -13.42 7.87
CA PRO A 59 -0.32 -12.29 8.52
C PRO A 59 0.11 -12.07 9.97
N GLN A 60 0.56 -13.13 10.66
CA GLN A 60 1.00 -13.09 12.05
C GLN A 60 2.42 -12.53 12.20
N GLU A 61 3.25 -12.55 11.15
CA GLU A 61 4.56 -11.90 11.15
C GLU A 61 4.46 -10.38 11.33
N TYR A 62 3.32 -9.81 10.95
CA TYR A 62 3.01 -8.40 11.13
C TYR A 62 2.29 -8.09 12.44
N GLY A 63 2.13 -9.06 13.35
CA GLY A 63 1.54 -8.89 14.68
C GLY A 63 0.28 -9.73 14.91
N MET A 64 0.05 -10.13 16.17
CA MET A 64 -1.09 -10.96 16.56
C MET A 64 -2.29 -10.10 16.98
N THR A 65 -2.01 -9.02 17.69
CA THR A 65 -3.01 -8.05 18.17
C THR A 65 -2.99 -6.77 17.33
N VAL A 66 -4.08 -5.98 17.38
CA VAL A 66 -4.14 -4.69 16.66
C VAL A 66 -3.04 -3.73 17.12
N ASP A 67 -2.75 -3.70 18.42
CA ASP A 67 -1.70 -2.84 18.99
C ASP A 67 -0.30 -3.26 18.51
N GLU A 68 -0.01 -4.56 18.49
CA GLU A 68 1.25 -5.09 17.93
C GLU A 68 1.36 -4.78 16.44
N LYS A 69 0.28 -4.99 15.68
CA LYS A 69 0.23 -4.69 14.25
C LYS A 69 0.54 -3.23 13.97
N LEU A 70 -0.09 -2.31 14.70
CA LEU A 70 0.18 -0.88 14.59
C LEU A 70 1.61 -0.54 15.00
N SER A 71 2.14 -1.16 16.05
CA SER A 71 3.51 -0.92 16.50
C SER A 71 4.54 -1.34 15.45
N ILE A 72 4.41 -2.55 14.89
CA ILE A 72 5.27 -3.07 13.82
C ILE A 72 5.13 -2.19 12.57
N ALA A 73 3.89 -1.90 12.16
CA ALA A 73 3.63 -1.09 10.97
C ALA A 73 4.23 0.31 11.08
N ARG A 74 4.09 0.98 12.24
CA ARG A 74 4.73 2.28 12.51
C ARG A 74 6.24 2.21 12.36
N GLY A 75 6.88 1.15 12.84
CA GLY A 75 8.33 0.95 12.70
C GLY A 75 8.79 0.90 11.24
N ILE A 76 7.99 0.32 10.35
CA ILE A 76 8.32 0.12 8.93
C ILE A 76 7.92 1.34 8.08
N ILE A 77 6.69 1.82 8.20
CA ILE A 77 6.07 2.73 7.22
C ILE A 77 6.29 4.21 7.52
N THR A 78 6.69 4.58 8.75
CA THR A 78 6.82 5.99 9.14
C THR A 78 7.66 6.84 8.19
N PRO A 79 8.84 6.40 7.71
CA PRO A 79 9.63 7.18 6.74
C PRO A 79 8.90 7.38 5.41
N LEU A 80 8.16 6.38 4.93
CA LEU A 80 7.39 6.48 3.70
C LEU A 80 6.18 7.40 3.86
N LEU A 81 5.47 7.31 4.99
CA LEU A 81 4.34 8.21 5.28
C LEU A 81 4.79 9.67 5.35
N ARG A 82 5.95 9.97 5.94
CA ARG A 82 6.50 11.34 5.93
C ARG A 82 6.79 11.84 4.52
N LYS A 83 7.32 10.98 3.65
CA LYS A 83 7.54 11.33 2.23
C LYS A 83 6.24 11.60 1.50
N ILE A 84 5.24 10.73 1.66
CA ILE A 84 3.92 10.91 1.06
C ILE A 84 3.28 12.20 1.57
N GLN A 85 3.34 12.46 2.88
CA GLN A 85 2.81 13.69 3.49
C GLN A 85 3.49 14.93 2.94
N ALA A 86 4.84 14.97 2.92
CA ALA A 86 5.59 16.10 2.39
C ALA A 86 5.25 16.33 0.91
N ASP A 87 5.11 15.26 0.14
CA ASP A 87 4.77 15.33 -1.28
C ASP A 87 3.35 15.87 -1.49
N LEU A 88 2.36 15.43 -0.71
CA LEU A 88 1.00 15.99 -0.75
C LEU A 88 0.97 17.46 -0.30
N GLN A 89 1.69 17.82 0.75
CA GLN A 89 1.77 19.21 1.25
C GLN A 89 2.43 20.15 0.25
N CYS A 90 3.50 19.71 -0.43
CA CYS A 90 4.13 20.48 -1.51
C CYS A 90 3.17 20.71 -2.69
N ASN A 91 2.28 19.74 -2.97
CA ASN A 91 1.22 19.92 -3.97
C ASN A 91 0.21 21.00 -3.56
N LEU A 92 -0.12 21.10 -2.26
CA LEU A 92 -1.08 22.06 -1.71
C LEU A 92 -0.52 23.48 -1.60
N THR A 93 0.64 23.66 -0.98
CA THR A 93 1.18 24.99 -0.63
C THR A 93 2.05 25.58 -1.72
N GLY A 94 2.57 24.74 -2.63
CA GLY A 94 3.57 25.12 -3.61
C GLY A 94 4.94 25.46 -3.01
N VAL A 95 5.08 25.45 -1.68
CA VAL A 95 6.30 25.75 -0.92
C VAL A 95 7.04 24.45 -0.62
N LEU A 96 8.33 24.41 -0.94
CA LEU A 96 9.20 23.32 -0.54
C LEU A 96 9.50 23.43 0.96
N THR A 97 9.07 22.44 1.73
CA THR A 97 9.60 22.26 3.09
C THR A 97 11.09 21.93 2.98
N HIS A 98 11.95 22.62 3.74
CA HIS A 98 13.40 22.38 3.76
C HIS A 98 13.80 20.98 4.30
N ASP A 99 12.82 20.11 4.58
CA ASP A 99 13.09 18.75 5.01
C ASP A 99 13.81 17.97 3.90
N GLU A 100 14.93 17.33 4.28
CA GLU A 100 15.83 16.52 3.45
C GLU A 100 15.16 15.30 2.79
N HIS A 101 13.84 15.17 2.90
CA HIS A 101 13.07 14.01 2.48
C HIS A 101 12.35 14.16 1.13
N VAL A 102 12.36 15.35 0.52
CA VAL A 102 11.81 15.53 -0.83
C VAL A 102 12.83 15.04 -1.85
N ASN A 103 12.43 14.06 -2.68
CA ASN A 103 13.31 13.55 -3.72
C ASN A 103 13.69 14.67 -4.71
N LYS A 104 15.00 14.76 -5.02
CA LYS A 104 15.73 15.79 -5.79
C LYS A 104 15.27 16.02 -7.25
N LEU A 105 14.09 15.54 -7.63
CA LEU A 105 13.50 15.70 -8.97
C LEU A 105 12.50 16.86 -9.05
N ASP A 106 12.23 17.56 -7.95
CA ASP A 106 11.37 18.74 -7.99
C ASP A 106 12.14 19.95 -8.57
N PRO A 107 11.71 20.52 -9.72
CA PRO A 107 12.39 21.64 -10.35
C PRO A 107 12.44 22.91 -9.51
N ARG A 108 11.71 22.99 -8.39
CA ARG A 108 11.71 24.15 -7.50
C ARG A 108 12.86 24.16 -6.49
N TYR A 109 13.68 23.11 -6.44
CA TYR A 109 15.00 23.13 -5.76
C TYR A 109 16.05 23.97 -6.51
N LEU A 110 15.68 24.60 -7.62
CA LEU A 110 16.48 25.61 -8.31
C LEU A 110 16.51 26.90 -7.45
N ASN A 111 17.29 26.91 -6.39
CA ASN A 111 17.83 28.16 -5.90
C ASN A 111 18.75 28.73 -6.99
N GLN A 112 18.63 30.02 -7.26
CA GLN A 112 19.33 30.70 -8.35
C GLN A 112 20.85 30.79 -8.14
N ASP A 113 21.34 30.38 -6.96
CA ASP A 113 22.73 30.49 -6.54
C ASP A 113 23.53 29.16 -6.62
N ASP A 114 22.86 28.02 -6.86
CA ASP A 114 23.52 26.70 -6.95
C ASP A 114 23.86 26.34 -8.40
N VAL A 115 25.02 26.83 -8.86
CA VAL A 115 25.54 26.72 -10.23
C VAL A 115 25.78 25.26 -10.70
N ASP A 116 25.86 24.29 -9.78
CA ASP A 116 26.32 22.92 -10.08
C ASP A 116 25.20 21.87 -10.28
N LEU A 117 23.94 22.18 -9.97
CA LEU A 117 22.82 21.21 -10.05
C LEU A 117 22.04 21.21 -11.39
N THR A 118 22.37 22.10 -12.33
CA THR A 118 21.84 22.08 -13.72
C THR A 118 22.20 20.81 -14.50
N SER A 119 23.08 19.97 -13.93
CA SER A 119 23.46 18.66 -14.43
C SER A 119 22.37 17.59 -14.23
N TYR A 120 21.47 17.73 -13.26
CA TYR A 120 20.40 16.74 -12.98
C TYR A 120 19.09 16.98 -13.75
N SER A 121 18.86 18.20 -14.23
CA SER A 121 17.75 18.52 -15.15
C SER A 121 18.09 18.27 -16.62
N LYS A 122 19.30 17.78 -16.90
CA LYS A 122 19.83 17.52 -18.24
C LYS A 122 19.08 16.34 -18.88
N GLY A 123 17.97 16.66 -19.55
CA GLY A 123 17.04 15.71 -20.18
C GLY A 123 15.56 15.99 -19.91
N ILE A 124 15.24 16.93 -19.01
CA ILE A 124 13.87 17.35 -18.74
C ILE A 124 13.49 18.45 -19.74
N GLN A 125 12.55 18.16 -20.63
CA GLN A 125 12.13 19.08 -21.71
C GLN A 125 11.52 20.41 -21.21
N THR A 126 11.10 20.49 -19.94
CA THR A 126 10.49 21.69 -19.37
C THR A 126 10.90 21.89 -17.90
N PRO A 127 11.86 22.80 -17.61
CA PRO A 127 12.17 23.21 -16.25
C PRO A 127 10.93 23.81 -15.55
N GLY A 128 10.78 23.64 -14.23
CA GLY A 128 9.66 24.22 -13.45
C GLY A 128 8.37 23.38 -13.36
N ARG A 129 8.34 22.15 -13.90
CA ARG A 129 7.13 21.31 -13.91
C ARG A 129 6.78 20.78 -12.51
N HIS A 130 5.56 21.06 -12.07
CA HIS A 130 4.97 20.47 -10.87
C HIS A 130 4.85 18.94 -11.01
N VAL A 131 5.29 18.20 -10.00
CA VAL A 131 5.25 16.73 -9.99
C VAL A 131 3.81 16.27 -9.75
N ARG A 132 3.11 15.87 -10.82
CA ARG A 132 1.70 15.41 -10.78
C ARG A 132 1.53 13.95 -10.34
N THR A 133 2.59 13.15 -10.43
CA THR A 133 2.55 11.71 -10.13
C THR A 133 3.87 11.30 -9.50
N ARG A 134 3.79 10.57 -8.39
CA ARG A 134 4.94 9.98 -7.72
C ARG A 134 4.71 8.48 -7.56
N LEU A 135 5.73 7.72 -7.94
CA LEU A 135 5.71 6.26 -7.85
C LEU A 135 6.70 5.84 -6.78
N TYR A 136 6.21 5.11 -5.77
CA TYR A 136 7.03 4.49 -4.74
C TYR A 136 7.10 3.00 -5.02
N PHE A 137 8.28 2.52 -5.40
CA PHE A 137 8.55 1.09 -5.46
C PHE A 137 9.01 0.64 -4.09
N THR A 138 8.31 -0.33 -3.51
CA THR A 138 8.54 -0.77 -2.14
C THR A 138 8.33 -2.27 -2.00
N SER A 139 8.74 -2.82 -0.85
CA SER A 139 8.53 -4.23 -0.53
C SER A 139 7.11 -4.51 -0.04
N GLU A 140 6.71 -5.78 -0.10
CA GLU A 140 5.45 -6.29 0.45
C GLU A 140 5.23 -5.85 1.90
N SER A 141 6.27 -5.91 2.73
CA SER A 141 6.22 -5.50 4.13
C SER A 141 5.81 -4.04 4.34
N HIS A 142 6.17 -3.13 3.42
CA HIS A 142 5.68 -1.76 3.47
C HIS A 142 4.21 -1.69 3.08
N VAL A 143 3.75 -2.46 2.09
CA VAL A 143 2.34 -2.46 1.69
C VAL A 143 1.45 -2.99 2.82
N HIS A 144 1.82 -4.12 3.45
CA HIS A 144 1.12 -4.64 4.63
C HIS A 144 1.08 -3.63 5.78
N SER A 145 2.21 -2.98 6.06
CA SER A 145 2.29 -1.96 7.10
C SER A 145 1.42 -0.74 6.78
N LEU A 146 1.38 -0.31 5.52
CA LEU A 146 0.54 0.81 5.09
C LEU A 146 -0.95 0.46 5.23
N LEU A 147 -1.37 -0.71 4.76
CA LEU A 147 -2.75 -1.18 4.92
C LEU A 147 -3.14 -1.30 6.40
N THR A 148 -2.23 -1.74 7.25
CA THR A 148 -2.45 -1.81 8.70
C THR A 148 -2.73 -0.43 9.30
N VAL A 149 -1.94 0.58 8.93
CA VAL A 149 -2.17 1.96 9.37
C VAL A 149 -3.45 2.53 8.78
N ILE A 150 -3.79 2.21 7.53
CA ILE A 150 -5.05 2.63 6.91
C ILE A 150 -6.25 2.03 7.66
N ARG A 151 -6.20 0.72 7.99
CA ARG A 151 -7.29 0.01 8.68
C ARG A 151 -7.45 0.41 10.14
N TYR A 152 -6.35 0.42 10.89
CA TYR A 152 -6.38 0.53 12.36
C TYR A 152 -5.82 1.84 12.90
N GLY A 153 -5.25 2.69 12.04
CA GLY A 153 -4.62 3.96 12.45
C GLY A 153 -5.61 5.07 12.76
N GLY A 154 -6.91 4.81 12.64
CA GLY A 154 -7.97 5.79 12.97
C GLY A 154 -8.07 6.94 11.98
N LEU A 155 -7.82 6.68 10.69
CA LEU A 155 -7.90 7.69 9.64
C LEU A 155 -9.33 8.20 9.42
N LEU A 156 -10.31 7.29 9.47
CA LEU A 156 -11.74 7.56 9.28
C LEU A 156 -12.55 6.69 10.25
N ASP A 157 -13.69 7.22 10.71
CA ASP A 157 -14.64 6.45 11.52
C ASP A 157 -15.53 5.60 10.63
N ALA A 158 -15.43 4.28 10.76
CA ALA A 158 -16.23 3.33 9.97
C ALA A 158 -17.73 3.35 10.30
N SER A 159 -18.13 3.98 11.42
CA SER A 159 -19.53 4.15 11.77
C SER A 159 -20.22 5.30 11.02
N ASP A 160 -19.44 6.27 10.53
CA ASP A 160 -19.96 7.48 9.88
C ASP A 160 -19.89 7.41 8.34
N ASP A 161 -19.16 6.44 7.78
CA ASP A 161 -18.93 6.31 6.33
C ASP A 161 -19.15 4.86 5.82
N GLU A 162 -20.31 4.63 5.22
CA GLU A 162 -20.69 3.35 4.59
C GLU A 162 -19.73 2.93 3.47
N GLN A 163 -19.12 3.88 2.77
CA GLN A 163 -18.16 3.58 1.72
C GLN A 163 -16.81 3.16 2.30
N TRP A 164 -16.36 3.81 3.38
CA TRP A 164 -15.18 3.37 4.12
C TRP A 164 -15.37 1.95 4.65
N LYS A 165 -16.55 1.67 5.23
CA LYS A 165 -16.90 0.33 5.71
C LYS A 165 -16.81 -0.73 4.62
N ARG A 166 -17.42 -0.51 3.45
CA ARG A 166 -17.31 -1.42 2.29
C ARG A 166 -15.87 -1.60 1.81
N SER A 167 -15.07 -0.53 1.89
CA SER A 167 -13.65 -0.57 1.52
C SER A 167 -12.85 -1.43 2.49
N MET A 168 -13.13 -1.36 3.80
CA MET A 168 -12.53 -2.23 4.80
C MET A 168 -12.98 -3.69 4.61
N GLU A 169 -14.26 -3.93 4.33
CA GLU A 169 -14.76 -5.28 4.01
C GLU A 169 -14.04 -5.88 2.80
N TYR A 170 -13.87 -5.11 1.71
CA TYR A 170 -13.09 -5.55 0.56
C TYR A 170 -11.64 -5.87 0.93
N LEU A 171 -10.97 -5.00 1.70
CA LEU A 171 -9.61 -5.23 2.15
C LEU A 171 -9.48 -6.49 3.04
N ASP A 172 -10.52 -6.85 3.78
CA ASP A 172 -10.55 -8.08 4.58
C ASP A 172 -10.76 -9.35 3.73
N THR A 173 -11.36 -9.24 2.53
CA THR A 173 -11.41 -10.35 1.57
C THR A 173 -10.07 -10.64 0.88
N VAL A 174 -9.15 -9.67 0.87
CA VAL A 174 -7.82 -9.84 0.28
C VAL A 174 -6.96 -10.68 1.22
N SER A 175 -6.87 -11.97 0.94
CA SER A 175 -6.06 -12.93 1.70
C SER A 175 -4.56 -12.76 1.48
N GLU A 176 -4.15 -12.18 0.34
CA GLU A 176 -2.75 -12.14 -0.08
C GLU A 176 -2.47 -10.93 -0.98
N LEU A 177 -1.27 -10.36 -0.83
CA LEU A 177 -0.76 -9.28 -1.68
C LEU A 177 0.13 -9.89 -2.78
N ASN A 178 -0.37 -9.95 -4.00
CA ASN A 178 0.34 -10.54 -5.12
C ASN A 178 1.32 -9.56 -5.78
N TYR A 179 2.05 -10.06 -6.78
CA TYR A 179 2.90 -9.23 -7.65
C TYR A 179 2.12 -8.03 -8.18
N LEU A 180 2.78 -6.87 -8.20
CA LEU A 180 2.19 -5.61 -8.66
C LEU A 180 0.96 -5.15 -7.83
N THR A 181 0.85 -5.61 -6.58
CA THR A 181 -0.04 -4.96 -5.61
C THR A 181 0.24 -3.46 -5.59
N GLN A 182 -0.82 -2.64 -5.67
CA GLN A 182 -0.68 -1.20 -5.73
C GLN A 182 -1.71 -0.51 -4.84
N ILE A 183 -1.25 0.56 -4.18
CA ILE A 183 -2.09 1.50 -3.45
C ILE A 183 -1.92 2.85 -4.13
N VAL A 184 -3.02 3.43 -4.59
CA VAL A 184 -3.04 4.73 -5.27
C VAL A 184 -3.73 5.74 -4.37
N ILE A 185 -3.02 6.81 -4.05
CA ILE A 185 -3.52 7.95 -3.30
C ILE A 185 -3.71 9.10 -4.30
N MET A 186 -4.96 9.48 -4.54
CA MET A 186 -5.32 10.55 -5.46
C MET A 186 -5.76 11.77 -4.67
N LEU A 187 -5.11 12.90 -4.88
CA LEU A 187 -5.52 14.19 -4.33
C LEU A 187 -6.19 15.02 -5.42
N TYR A 188 -7.39 15.50 -5.13
CA TYR A 188 -8.16 16.36 -6.02
C TYR A 188 -8.40 17.72 -5.37
N GLU A 189 -8.47 18.74 -6.20
CA GLU A 189 -8.76 20.11 -5.82
C GLU A 189 -9.97 20.62 -6.60
N ASP A 190 -10.96 21.16 -5.90
CA ASP A 190 -12.09 21.88 -6.48
C ASP A 190 -11.80 23.38 -6.48
N SER A 191 -11.48 23.93 -7.65
CA SER A 191 -11.17 25.36 -7.80
C SER A 191 -12.37 26.28 -7.62
N SER A 192 -13.59 25.75 -7.46
CA SER A 192 -14.80 26.54 -7.20
C SER A 192 -15.04 26.83 -5.72
N GLU A 193 -14.32 26.14 -4.82
CA GLU A 193 -14.41 26.31 -3.37
C GLU A 193 -13.40 27.36 -2.86
N GLU A 194 -13.69 27.97 -1.70
CA GLU A 194 -12.80 28.95 -1.07
C GLU A 194 -11.45 28.34 -0.66
N GLU A 195 -10.39 29.15 -0.63
CA GLU A 195 -9.01 28.71 -0.33
C GLU A 195 -8.83 28.05 1.04
N ASN A 196 -9.65 28.42 2.01
CA ASN A 196 -9.64 27.82 3.35
C ASN A 196 -10.78 26.80 3.56
N SER A 197 -11.51 26.42 2.52
CA SER A 197 -12.60 25.45 2.62
C SER A 197 -12.05 24.04 2.80
N GLU A 198 -12.51 23.33 3.85
CA GLU A 198 -12.21 21.90 4.04
C GLU A 198 -12.76 21.02 2.90
N ARG A 199 -13.65 21.57 2.05
CA ARG A 199 -14.23 20.87 0.89
C ARG A 199 -13.42 21.06 -0.39
N ARG A 200 -12.46 21.99 -0.39
CA ARG A 200 -11.62 22.28 -1.56
C ARG A 200 -10.79 21.07 -1.95
N PHE A 201 -10.36 20.26 -0.99
CA PHE A 201 -9.53 19.10 -1.25
C PHE A 201 -10.24 17.82 -0.84
N HIS A 202 -10.14 16.78 -1.68
CA HIS A 202 -10.52 15.43 -1.28
C HIS A 202 -9.47 14.42 -1.73
N VAL A 203 -9.34 13.36 -0.95
CA VAL A 203 -8.39 12.27 -1.20
C VAL A 203 -9.17 11.00 -1.48
N GLU A 204 -8.84 10.32 -2.58
CA GLU A 204 -9.32 8.98 -2.86
C GLU A 204 -8.19 7.95 -2.66
N LEU A 205 -8.55 6.79 -2.13
CA LEU A 205 -7.67 5.66 -1.93
C LEU A 205 -8.15 4.49 -2.78
N HIS A 206 -7.27 3.95 -3.62
CA HIS A 206 -7.55 2.77 -4.43
C HIS A 206 -6.54 1.68 -4.09
N CYS A 207 -7.02 0.43 -3.94
CA CYS A 207 -6.18 -0.71 -3.62
C CYS A 207 -6.40 -1.84 -4.64
N SER A 208 -5.33 -2.36 -5.22
CA SER A 208 -5.35 -3.60 -6.01
C SER A 208 -4.52 -4.67 -5.30
N PRO A 209 -5.04 -5.90 -5.14
CA PRO A 209 -4.33 -7.02 -4.54
C PRO A 209 -3.23 -7.59 -5.46
N GLY A 210 -3.02 -7.01 -6.65
CA GLY A 210 -2.01 -7.43 -7.59
C GLY A 210 -2.51 -8.44 -8.62
N ALA A 211 -1.57 -9.00 -9.37
CA ALA A 211 -1.83 -9.94 -10.44
C ALA A 211 -1.98 -11.36 -9.89
N TYR A 212 -3.17 -11.93 -10.08
CA TYR A 212 -3.43 -13.34 -9.77
C TYR A 212 -2.72 -14.25 -10.78
N GLY A 213 -2.06 -15.27 -10.25
CA GLY A 213 -1.51 -16.38 -11.02
C GLY A 213 -2.55 -17.44 -11.34
N CYS A 214 -2.20 -18.36 -12.24
CA CYS A 214 -3.04 -19.51 -12.64
C CYS A 214 -3.51 -20.39 -11.46
N PHE A 215 -2.82 -20.32 -10.32
CA PHE A 215 -3.05 -21.17 -9.16
C PHE A 215 -3.73 -20.46 -7.99
N ASP A 216 -3.92 -19.14 -8.09
CA ASP A 216 -4.65 -18.41 -7.07
C ASP A 216 -6.14 -18.65 -7.29
N VAL A 217 -6.81 -19.27 -6.31
CA VAL A 217 -8.27 -19.45 -6.33
C VAL A 217 -8.88 -18.06 -6.27
N LEU A 218 -9.45 -17.59 -7.37
CA LEU A 218 -10.24 -16.37 -7.36
C LEU A 218 -11.40 -16.57 -6.38
N PRO A 219 -11.64 -15.66 -5.42
CA PRO A 219 -12.95 -15.60 -4.80
C PRO A 219 -13.95 -15.42 -5.94
N GLU A 220 -15.01 -16.24 -5.95
CA GLU A 220 -16.04 -16.21 -7.01
C GLU A 220 -16.44 -14.76 -7.27
N ALA A 221 -16.11 -14.28 -8.47
CA ALA A 221 -16.42 -12.94 -8.89
C ALA A 221 -17.93 -12.85 -9.10
N ASP A 222 -18.67 -12.57 -8.03
CA ASP A 222 -19.91 -11.84 -8.19
C ASP A 222 -19.56 -10.54 -8.91
N SER A 223 -20.17 -10.39 -10.08
CA SER A 223 -19.96 -9.32 -11.05
C SER A 223 -19.95 -7.93 -10.39
N VAL A 224 -18.78 -7.46 -9.99
CA VAL A 224 -18.51 -6.03 -9.78
C VAL A 224 -17.48 -5.62 -10.81
N THR A 225 -17.97 -5.50 -12.05
CA THR A 225 -17.40 -4.59 -13.03
C THR A 225 -17.03 -3.29 -12.34
N SER A 226 -15.72 -2.96 -12.35
CA SER A 226 -15.20 -1.62 -12.62
C SER A 226 -16.20 -0.47 -12.42
N ASN A 227 -16.58 -0.21 -11.18
CA ASN A 227 -17.14 1.07 -10.81
C ASN A 227 -16.15 1.67 -9.83
N THR A 228 -15.44 2.68 -10.34
CA THR A 228 -14.68 3.65 -9.55
C THR A 228 -15.56 4.14 -8.41
N ASN A 229 -15.38 3.56 -7.22
CA ASN A 229 -16.09 3.95 -6.02
C ASN A 229 -15.44 5.23 -5.49
N ARG A 230 -16.03 6.34 -5.90
CA ARG A 230 -15.67 7.73 -5.59
C ARG A 230 -15.88 7.98 -4.10
N THR A 231 -14.82 8.09 -3.30
CA THR A 231 -14.96 8.46 -1.87
C THR A 231 -15.23 9.95 -1.79
N VAL A 232 -16.50 10.32 -1.63
CA VAL A 232 -16.90 11.69 -1.32
C VAL A 232 -17.06 11.76 0.20
N LEU A 233 -16.14 12.46 0.87
CA LEU A 233 -16.25 12.78 2.30
C LEU A 233 -17.65 13.35 2.61
N PRO A 234 -18.32 12.90 3.69
CA PRO A 234 -19.72 13.23 3.92
C PRO A 234 -19.91 14.73 4.16
N LYS A 235 -20.94 15.29 3.52
CA LYS A 235 -21.48 16.61 3.83
C LYS A 235 -22.02 16.56 5.26
N SER A 236 -21.37 17.25 6.20
CA SER A 236 -21.92 17.45 7.53
C SER A 236 -23.23 18.24 7.41
N ASN A 237 -24.34 17.53 7.66
CA ASN A 237 -25.68 18.10 7.67
C ASN A 237 -25.90 18.69 9.07
N ARG A 238 -25.59 19.97 9.27
CA ARG A 238 -26.07 20.73 10.43
C ARG A 238 -27.18 21.67 10.00
N GLN A 239 -28.40 21.13 9.94
CA GLN A 239 -29.63 21.93 10.10
C GLN A 239 -30.16 21.74 11.53
N ALA A 240 -29.87 22.71 12.39
CA ALA A 240 -30.60 23.12 13.60
C ALA A 240 -29.71 24.19 14.28
N ALA A 241 -30.10 25.42 14.56
CA ALA A 241 -31.43 25.99 14.72
C ALA A 241 -31.40 27.49 14.38
N HIS A 242 -32.40 27.96 13.65
CA HIS A 242 -32.87 29.34 13.74
C HIS A 242 -33.91 29.39 14.85
N SER A 243 -33.78 30.34 15.79
CA SER A 243 -34.86 31.25 16.22
C SER A 243 -34.32 32.30 17.20
N PRO A 244 -34.45 33.60 16.92
CA PRO A 244 -34.23 34.68 17.89
C PRO A 244 -35.53 34.97 18.66
N PRO A 245 -35.45 35.71 19.77
CA PRO A 245 -35.73 37.15 19.68
C PRO A 245 -34.56 38.05 20.11
#